data_AF-A0A4R7W732-F1
#
_entry.id   AF-A0A4R7W732-F1
#
_cell.length_a   1.000
_cell.length_b   1.000
_cell.length_c   1.000
_cell.angle_alpha   90.00
_cell.angle_beta   90.00
_cell.angle_gamma   90.00
#
_symmetry.space_group_name_H-M   'P 1'
#
loop_
_entity.id
_entity.type
_entity.pdbx_description
1 polymer ?
#
loop_
_entity_poly.entity_id
_entity_poly.type
_entity_poly.pdbx_seq_one_letter_code
_entity_poly.pdbx_strand_id
1 'polypeptide(L)'
;ISGPQTAIIVGPPGEEIYTDELGRVKVQFHWDRYGQFNDKSSCWVRVAQSGASGGFGSIQIPRVGDEVVVVFLDGNPDRPLIMGSVYNSKNTPPWSLPANKTQSGFLTRSTKGHGGTANFFRFEDKSGAEQIIMHAERNMDTEIELDETHKVGGNRAISVTGTHTEVIKKDTAMNVQEGSLTIQVDKQFIQISAKTHIILQVGSSSIKMTDGRIEITGDSVDIFGKTDTFIHGKRVDINK
;
A
#
# COMPACT_ATOMS: atom_id res chain seq x y z
N ILE A 1 26.61 -15.34 32.98
CA ILE A 1 25.16 -15.08 33.09
C ILE A 1 24.40 -16.36 32.73
N SER A 2 23.52 -16.87 33.61
CA SER A 2 22.91 -18.21 33.47
C SER A 2 21.73 -18.28 32.50
N GLY A 3 21.15 -17.15 32.10
CA GLY A 3 20.02 -17.11 31.19
C GLY A 3 19.78 -15.72 30.58
N PRO A 4 18.80 -15.59 29.67
CA PRO A 4 18.47 -14.31 29.06
C PRO A 4 18.06 -13.26 30.11
N GLN A 5 18.35 -12.00 29.81
CA GLN A 5 17.91 -10.85 30.61
C GLN A 5 17.20 -9.85 29.70
N THR A 6 16.42 -8.95 30.29
CA THR A 6 15.89 -7.79 29.59
C THR A 6 16.82 -6.59 29.77
N ALA A 7 16.89 -5.72 28.77
CA ALA A 7 17.60 -4.44 28.81
C ALA A 7 16.81 -3.38 28.04
N ILE A 8 17.10 -2.11 28.28
CA ILE A 8 16.45 -0.98 27.59
C ILE A 8 17.38 -0.45 26.51
N ILE A 9 16.88 -0.22 25.29
CA ILE A 9 17.64 0.44 24.23
C ILE A 9 17.94 1.89 24.61
N VAL A 10 19.18 2.33 24.39
CA VAL A 10 19.65 3.68 24.70
C VAL A 10 20.34 4.33 23.50
N GLY A 11 20.39 5.65 23.50
CA GLY A 11 21.04 6.46 22.46
C GLY A 11 21.35 7.87 22.97
N PRO A 12 21.89 8.74 22.11
CA PRO A 12 22.11 10.14 22.44
C PRO A 12 20.80 10.85 22.80
N PRO A 13 20.85 11.94 23.60
CA PRO A 13 19.66 12.73 23.90
C PRO A 13 18.94 13.22 22.64
N GLY A 14 17.63 12.97 22.56
CA GLY A 14 16.78 13.41 21.45
C GLY A 14 16.72 12.46 20.25
N GLU A 15 17.52 11.39 20.23
CA GLU A 15 17.44 10.37 19.18
C GLU A 15 16.38 9.31 19.49
N GLU A 16 15.53 9.02 18.50
CA GLU A 16 14.54 7.94 18.59
C GLU A 16 15.13 6.59 18.15
N ILE A 17 16.10 6.60 17.24
CA ILE A 17 16.74 5.41 16.68
C ILE A 17 18.24 5.66 16.69
N TYR A 18 19.00 4.79 17.36
CA TYR A 18 20.45 4.89 17.42
C TYR A 18 21.08 3.54 17.05
N THR A 19 21.59 3.45 15.83
CA THR A 19 22.16 2.24 15.24
C THR A 19 23.43 2.54 14.45
N ASP A 20 24.27 1.54 14.23
CA ASP A 20 25.41 1.61 13.32
C ASP A 20 25.17 0.90 11.98
N GLU A 21 26.20 0.85 11.13
CA GLU A 21 26.20 0.25 9.79
C GLU A 21 25.84 -1.24 9.76
N LEU A 22 25.92 -1.93 10.91
CA LEU A 22 25.60 -3.36 11.04
C LEU A 22 24.22 -3.60 11.67
N GLY A 23 23.44 -2.55 11.91
CA GLY A 23 22.16 -2.67 12.60
C GLY A 23 22.30 -2.99 14.09
N ARG A 24 23.46 -2.70 14.70
CA ARG A 24 23.68 -2.87 16.14
C ARG A 24 23.10 -1.70 16.92
N VAL A 25 22.68 -1.95 18.15
CA VAL A 25 22.14 -0.93 19.06
C VAL A 25 22.93 -0.91 20.36
N LYS A 26 22.73 0.11 21.19
CA LYS A 26 23.24 0.15 22.57
C LYS A 26 22.11 -0.07 23.56
N VAL A 27 22.44 -0.66 24.70
CA VAL A 27 21.47 -0.99 25.75
C VAL A 27 21.97 -0.53 27.11
N GLN A 28 21.05 -0.36 28.05
CA GLN A 28 21.38 -0.32 29.47
C GLN A 28 20.70 -1.48 30.19
N PHE A 29 21.50 -2.24 30.93
CA PHE A 29 21.02 -3.36 31.75
C PHE A 29 20.48 -2.85 33.09
N HIS A 30 19.50 -3.56 33.64
CA HIS A 30 18.84 -3.18 34.90
C HIS A 30 19.77 -3.17 36.12
N TRP A 31 20.86 -3.95 36.08
CA TRP A 31 21.86 -4.01 37.15
C TRP A 31 22.96 -2.95 37.02
N ASP A 32 23.02 -2.23 35.90
CA ASP A 32 23.99 -1.15 35.71
C ASP A 32 23.52 0.13 36.41
N ARG A 33 24.19 0.44 37.52
CA ARG A 33 23.94 1.62 38.35
C ARG A 33 24.76 2.85 37.95
N TYR A 34 25.75 2.68 37.07
CA TYR A 34 26.65 3.75 36.62
C TYR A 34 26.23 4.32 35.25
N GLY A 35 25.57 3.51 34.42
CA GLY A 35 24.97 3.93 33.17
C GLY A 35 23.96 5.07 33.35
N GLN A 36 23.98 6.01 32.42
CA GLN A 36 23.18 7.25 32.46
C GLN A 36 22.03 7.25 31.43
N PHE A 37 21.64 6.07 30.96
CA PHE A 37 20.66 5.84 29.90
C PHE A 37 20.97 6.61 28.61
N ASN A 38 22.25 6.60 28.22
CA ASN A 38 22.76 7.29 27.05
C ASN A 38 23.62 6.37 26.16
N ASP A 39 24.18 6.92 25.09
CA ASP A 39 25.03 6.23 24.12
C ASP A 39 26.37 5.70 24.69
N LYS A 40 26.68 5.92 25.96
CA LYS A 40 27.89 5.40 26.62
C LYS A 40 27.61 4.20 27.53
N SER A 41 26.35 3.77 27.67
CA SER A 41 25.95 2.73 28.63
C SER A 41 26.44 1.33 28.25
N SER A 42 26.68 1.05 26.96
CA SER A 42 27.20 -0.25 26.51
C SER A 42 28.07 -0.16 25.26
N CYS A 43 28.71 -1.27 24.93
CA CYS A 43 29.21 -1.53 23.58
C CYS A 43 28.04 -1.68 22.57
N TRP A 44 28.37 -1.77 21.28
CA TRP A 44 27.41 -2.10 20.24
C TRP A 44 26.99 -3.57 20.32
N VAL A 45 25.68 -3.82 20.43
CA VAL A 45 25.06 -5.14 20.56
C VAL A 45 24.32 -5.50 19.28
N ARG A 46 24.60 -6.68 18.73
CA ARG A 46 23.89 -7.20 17.54
C ARG A 46 22.44 -7.56 17.86
N VAL A 47 21.56 -7.38 16.89
CA VAL A 47 20.14 -7.70 16.98
C VAL A 47 19.81 -8.85 16.03
N ALA A 48 19.28 -9.94 16.56
CA ALA A 48 18.74 -11.03 15.76
C ALA A 48 17.55 -10.54 14.92
N GLN A 49 17.54 -10.89 13.63
CA GLN A 49 16.48 -10.57 12.68
C GLN A 49 15.72 -11.85 12.30
N SER A 50 14.48 -11.75 11.81
CA SER A 50 13.71 -12.94 11.40
C SER A 50 14.28 -13.63 10.16
N GLY A 51 15.01 -12.90 9.31
CA GLY A 51 15.88 -13.43 8.27
C GLY A 51 17.03 -12.48 7.96
N ALA A 52 18.26 -12.98 7.83
CA ALA A 52 19.44 -12.19 7.52
C ALA A 52 20.39 -12.96 6.59
N SER A 53 20.72 -12.36 5.44
CA SER A 53 21.63 -12.92 4.43
C SER A 53 22.49 -11.82 3.79
N GLY A 54 23.38 -12.19 2.87
CA GLY A 54 24.25 -11.26 2.14
C GLY A 54 23.46 -10.32 1.22
N GLY A 55 23.00 -9.19 1.77
CA GLY A 55 22.31 -8.12 1.04
C GLY A 55 20.77 -8.24 0.99
N PHE A 56 20.16 -9.21 1.67
CA PHE A 56 18.70 -9.38 1.71
C PHE A 56 18.23 -9.99 3.04
N GLY A 57 16.96 -9.77 3.38
CA GLY A 57 16.34 -10.27 4.61
C GLY A 57 15.37 -9.27 5.23
N SER A 58 15.01 -9.50 6.49
CA SER A 58 14.22 -8.59 7.32
C SER A 58 15.11 -7.60 8.06
N ILE A 59 14.63 -6.39 8.28
CA ILE A 59 15.29 -5.45 9.21
C ILE A 59 14.24 -4.74 10.06
N GLN A 60 14.33 -4.90 11.38
CA GLN A 60 13.57 -4.13 12.35
C GLN A 60 14.50 -3.69 13.47
N ILE A 61 14.85 -2.40 13.47
CA ILE A 61 15.75 -1.82 14.48
C ILE A 61 14.92 -1.44 15.72
N PRO A 62 15.24 -1.98 16.91
CA PRO A 62 14.66 -1.52 18.16
C PRO A 62 14.96 -0.04 18.39
N ARG A 63 13.97 0.72 18.87
CA ARG A 63 14.08 2.17 19.12
C ARG A 63 14.54 2.45 20.53
N VAL A 64 15.08 3.65 20.75
CA VAL A 64 15.46 4.12 22.09
C VAL A 64 14.24 4.06 23.02
N GLY A 65 14.42 3.39 24.17
CA GLY A 65 13.34 3.12 25.14
C GLY A 65 12.59 1.81 24.93
N ASP A 66 12.84 1.06 23.85
CA ASP A 66 12.31 -0.29 23.69
C ASP A 66 12.97 -1.26 24.69
N GLU A 67 12.21 -2.28 25.11
CA GLU A 67 12.72 -3.36 25.95
C GLU A 67 13.06 -4.57 25.08
N VAL A 68 14.29 -5.06 25.24
CA VAL A 68 14.85 -6.16 24.45
C VAL A 68 15.33 -7.29 25.34
N VAL A 69 15.26 -8.52 24.82
CA VAL A 69 15.80 -9.72 25.44
C VAL A 69 17.23 -9.93 24.94
N VAL A 70 18.18 -9.87 25.87
CA VAL A 70 19.62 -10.03 25.64
C VAL A 70 20.06 -11.40 26.17
N VAL A 71 20.74 -12.16 25.32
CA VAL A 71 21.48 -13.36 25.69
C VAL A 71 22.98 -13.07 25.66
N PHE A 72 23.74 -13.95 26.30
CA PHE A 72 25.19 -13.81 26.42
C PHE A 72 25.84 -15.05 25.82
N LEU A 73 26.60 -14.88 24.74
CA LEU A 73 27.22 -16.00 24.02
C LEU A 73 28.18 -16.75 24.94
N ASP A 74 28.03 -18.08 25.02
CA ASP A 74 28.79 -18.95 25.93
C ASP A 74 28.64 -18.55 27.42
N GLY A 75 27.55 -17.85 27.77
CA GLY A 75 27.31 -17.32 29.11
C GLY A 75 28.20 -16.13 29.49
N ASN A 76 29.01 -15.61 28.55
CA ASN A 76 29.97 -14.54 28.79
C ASN A 76 29.29 -13.15 28.79
N PRO A 77 29.29 -12.40 29.92
CA PRO A 77 28.68 -11.07 30.01
C PRO A 77 29.24 -10.06 28.99
N ASP A 78 30.46 -10.25 28.50
CA ASP A 78 31.12 -9.37 27.53
C ASP A 78 30.69 -9.63 26.08
N ARG A 79 29.84 -10.63 25.84
CA ARG A 79 29.37 -11.03 24.50
C ARG A 79 27.83 -11.00 24.41
N PRO A 80 27.19 -9.84 24.60
CA PRO A 80 25.75 -9.70 24.49
C PRO A 80 25.26 -9.86 23.04
N LEU A 81 24.07 -10.42 22.88
CA LEU A 81 23.32 -10.53 21.64
C LEU A 81 21.83 -10.34 21.94
N ILE A 82 21.16 -9.45 21.22
CA ILE A 82 19.70 -9.28 21.35
C ILE A 82 19.01 -10.36 20.52
N MET A 83 18.09 -11.11 21.15
CA MET A 83 17.35 -12.22 20.54
C MET A 83 15.86 -11.92 20.32
N GLY A 84 15.36 -10.81 20.84
CA GLY A 84 13.97 -10.40 20.64
C GLY A 84 13.63 -9.12 21.38
N SER A 85 12.39 -8.68 21.23
CA SER A 85 11.80 -7.54 21.92
C SER A 85 10.52 -7.96 22.65
N VAL A 86 10.16 -7.23 23.69
CA VAL A 86 8.97 -7.51 24.49
C VAL A 86 8.17 -6.24 24.74
N TYR A 87 6.84 -6.38 24.73
CA TYR A 87 5.95 -5.33 25.21
C TYR A 87 5.93 -5.28 26.74
N ASN A 88 5.66 -4.11 27.30
CA ASN A 88 5.55 -3.87 28.74
C ASN A 88 4.45 -2.82 29.03
N SER A 89 4.35 -2.36 30.27
CA SER A 89 3.31 -1.40 30.68
C SER A 89 3.47 0.01 30.06
N LYS A 90 4.65 0.34 29.51
CA LYS A 90 4.93 1.59 28.81
C LYS A 90 4.82 1.41 27.30
N ASN A 91 5.45 0.37 26.77
CA ASN A 91 5.42 -0.02 25.35
C ASN A 91 4.41 -1.14 25.20
N THR A 92 3.14 -0.79 25.02
CA THR A 92 2.03 -1.75 24.94
C THR A 92 1.90 -2.35 23.53
N PRO A 93 1.25 -3.53 23.39
CA PRO A 93 0.96 -4.12 22.08
C PRO A 93 0.17 -3.15 21.17
N PRO A 94 0.37 -3.22 19.84
CA PRO A 94 -0.22 -2.27 18.88
C PRO A 94 -1.75 -2.30 18.82
N TRP A 95 -2.35 -3.43 19.18
CA TRP A 95 -3.81 -3.58 19.28
C TRP A 95 -4.18 -3.94 20.71
N SER A 96 -5.30 -3.39 21.18
CA SER A 96 -5.76 -3.61 22.57
C SER A 96 -6.06 -5.09 22.82
N LEU A 97 -5.38 -5.68 23.79
CA LEU A 97 -5.58 -7.06 24.22
C LEU A 97 -6.31 -7.10 25.58
N PRO A 98 -7.14 -8.12 25.85
CA PRO A 98 -7.39 -9.32 25.02
C PRO A 98 -8.47 -9.14 23.94
N ALA A 99 -9.05 -7.94 23.79
CA ALA A 99 -10.18 -7.70 22.89
C ALA A 99 -9.88 -8.08 21.43
N ASN A 100 -8.68 -7.76 20.93
CA ASN A 100 -8.25 -8.01 19.55
C ASN A 100 -7.32 -9.23 19.42
N LYS A 101 -7.56 -10.29 20.22
CA LYS A 101 -6.71 -11.50 20.21
C LYS A 101 -6.68 -12.28 18.88
N THR A 102 -7.59 -11.98 17.96
CA THR A 102 -7.67 -12.56 16.60
C THR A 102 -6.95 -11.71 15.55
N GLN A 103 -6.34 -10.59 15.95
CA GLN A 103 -5.58 -9.73 15.04
C GLN A 103 -4.09 -10.09 15.08
N SER A 104 -3.46 -10.07 13.90
CA SER A 104 -2.02 -10.27 13.74
C SER A 104 -1.48 -9.34 12.64
N GLY A 105 -0.16 -9.07 12.65
CA GLY A 105 0.49 -8.29 11.60
C GLY A 105 1.62 -7.40 12.09
N PHE A 106 1.92 -6.37 11.29
CA PHE A 106 3.01 -5.43 11.52
C PHE A 106 2.49 -4.00 11.54
N LEU A 107 2.88 -3.23 12.56
CA LEU A 107 2.62 -1.79 12.65
C LEU A 107 3.94 -1.07 12.87
N THR A 108 4.24 -0.12 11.99
CA THR A 108 5.42 0.75 12.07
C THR A 108 4.99 2.17 12.41
N ARG A 109 5.93 3.00 12.84
CA ARG A 109 5.68 4.38 13.28
C ARG A 109 6.58 5.35 12.53
N SER A 110 6.05 6.46 12.04
CA SER A 110 6.91 7.56 11.57
C SER A 110 7.82 8.04 12.70
N THR A 111 9.09 8.27 12.42
CA THR A 111 10.02 8.87 13.41
C THR A 111 9.63 10.32 13.66
N LYS A 112 9.66 10.78 14.92
CA LYS A 112 9.21 12.10 15.35
C LYS A 112 7.73 12.37 15.02
N GLY A 113 6.98 11.31 14.70
CA GLY A 113 5.55 11.36 14.43
C GLY A 113 4.72 11.22 15.71
N HIS A 114 3.41 11.36 15.58
CA HIS A 114 2.48 11.11 16.68
C HIS A 114 1.80 9.74 16.55
N GLY A 115 0.96 9.37 17.52
CA GLY A 115 0.24 8.09 17.54
C GLY A 115 -0.67 7.80 16.32
N GLY A 116 -0.85 8.77 15.42
CA GLY A 116 -1.63 8.62 14.19
C GLY A 116 -0.80 8.33 12.94
N THR A 117 0.52 8.58 12.95
CA THR A 117 1.36 8.47 11.75
C THR A 117 2.03 7.09 11.68
N ALA A 118 1.52 6.17 10.87
CA ALA A 118 1.92 4.77 10.88
C ALA A 118 1.74 4.08 9.52
N ASN A 119 2.58 3.09 9.21
CA ASN A 119 2.28 2.12 8.15
C ASN A 119 1.96 0.79 8.80
N PHE A 120 0.93 0.08 8.32
CA PHE A 120 0.60 -1.23 8.88
C PHE A 120 0.02 -2.20 7.86
N PHE A 121 0.26 -3.47 8.12
CA PHE A 121 -0.34 -4.61 7.43
C PHE A 121 -0.89 -5.56 8.49
N ARG A 122 -2.22 -5.75 8.49
CA ARG A 122 -2.93 -6.49 9.55
C ARG A 122 -3.91 -7.49 8.96
N PHE A 123 -3.95 -8.67 9.58
CA PHE A 123 -4.92 -9.73 9.40
C PHE A 123 -5.88 -9.77 10.59
N GLU A 124 -7.16 -9.97 10.32
CA GLU A 124 -8.22 -10.26 11.29
C GLU A 124 -8.75 -11.67 11.01
N ASP A 125 -8.64 -12.56 12.00
CA ASP A 125 -9.04 -13.97 11.92
C ASP A 125 -10.37 -14.24 12.65
N LYS A 126 -11.13 -13.19 13.03
CA LYS A 126 -12.46 -13.35 13.60
C LYS A 126 -13.42 -13.92 12.55
N SER A 127 -13.93 -15.12 12.81
CA SER A 127 -14.83 -15.83 11.92
C SER A 127 -16.06 -14.99 11.51
N GLY A 128 -16.30 -14.89 10.21
CA GLY A 128 -17.38 -14.10 9.61
C GLY A 128 -17.11 -12.59 9.55
N ALA A 129 -15.93 -12.16 9.97
CA ALA A 129 -15.46 -10.77 9.95
C ALA A 129 -13.98 -10.70 9.53
N GLU A 130 -13.50 -11.70 8.80
CA GLU A 130 -12.11 -11.79 8.35
C GLU A 130 -11.76 -10.58 7.48
N GLN A 131 -10.57 -10.03 7.69
CA GLN A 131 -10.11 -8.86 6.96
C GLN A 131 -8.59 -8.86 6.81
N ILE A 132 -8.13 -8.40 5.66
CA ILE A 132 -6.77 -7.90 5.49
C ILE A 132 -6.84 -6.40 5.25
N ILE A 133 -5.99 -5.64 5.93
CA ILE A 133 -5.80 -4.20 5.67
C ILE A 133 -4.33 -3.90 5.45
N MET A 134 -4.04 -3.16 4.39
CA MET A 134 -2.75 -2.56 4.10
C MET A 134 -2.94 -1.04 4.13
N HIS A 135 -2.15 -0.37 4.97
CA HIS A 135 -2.21 1.06 5.17
C HIS A 135 -0.82 1.68 4.99
N ALA A 136 -0.75 2.65 4.10
CA ALA A 136 0.43 3.48 3.88
C ALA A 136 0.14 4.90 4.38
N GLU A 137 1.02 5.42 5.24
CA GLU A 137 0.90 6.77 5.80
C GLU A 137 1.04 7.85 4.73
N ARG A 138 1.82 7.57 3.68
CA ARG A 138 2.16 8.55 2.64
C ARG A 138 1.93 7.98 1.24
N ASN A 139 2.98 7.49 0.60
CA ASN A 139 2.91 6.89 -0.73
C ASN A 139 2.85 5.37 -0.57
N MET A 140 2.10 4.72 -1.46
CA MET A 140 2.14 3.28 -1.67
C MET A 140 2.52 3.01 -3.11
N ASP A 141 3.71 2.46 -3.31
CA ASP A 141 4.20 2.02 -4.62
C ASP A 141 4.05 0.50 -4.72
N THR A 142 3.66 -0.02 -5.88
CA THR A 142 3.49 -1.46 -6.11
C THR A 142 4.04 -1.80 -7.49
N GLU A 143 4.99 -2.74 -7.52
CA GLU A 143 5.70 -3.17 -8.73
C GLU A 143 5.52 -4.69 -8.93
N ILE A 144 5.07 -5.08 -10.12
CA ILE A 144 4.91 -6.48 -10.53
C ILE A 144 5.66 -6.66 -11.85
N GLU A 145 6.71 -7.48 -11.83
CA GLU A 145 7.62 -7.66 -12.98
C GLU A 145 7.06 -8.54 -14.11
N LEU A 146 5.96 -9.25 -13.85
CA LEU A 146 5.38 -10.19 -14.80
C LEU A 146 3.86 -10.07 -14.85
N ASP A 147 3.15 -10.91 -14.10
CA ASP A 147 1.70 -11.04 -14.17
C ASP A 147 1.06 -10.70 -12.81
N GLU A 148 0.06 -9.81 -12.82
CA GLU A 148 -0.84 -9.57 -11.69
C GLU A 148 -2.19 -10.24 -11.96
N THR A 149 -2.74 -10.95 -10.97
CA THR A 149 -4.12 -11.46 -11.01
C THR A 149 -4.89 -10.96 -9.80
N HIS A 150 -6.05 -10.35 -10.05
CA HIS A 150 -6.92 -9.82 -9.00
C HIS A 150 -8.35 -10.33 -9.16
N LYS A 151 -8.80 -11.16 -8.21
CA LYS A 151 -10.16 -11.71 -8.17
C LYS A 151 -10.89 -11.21 -6.92
N VAL A 152 -12.03 -10.57 -7.10
CA VAL A 152 -12.91 -10.12 -6.02
C VAL A 152 -14.21 -10.91 -6.09
N GLY A 153 -14.56 -11.62 -5.00
CA GLY A 153 -15.78 -12.42 -4.94
C GLY A 153 -17.05 -11.62 -4.62
N GLY A 154 -16.90 -10.44 -4.03
CA GLY A 154 -17.98 -9.49 -3.75
C GLY A 154 -17.78 -8.17 -4.51
N ASN A 155 -17.86 -7.05 -3.81
CA ASN A 155 -17.79 -5.72 -4.42
C ASN A 155 -16.36 -5.16 -4.43
N ARG A 156 -16.00 -4.43 -5.48
CA ARG A 156 -14.79 -3.60 -5.56
C ARG A 156 -15.19 -2.13 -5.64
N ALA A 157 -14.65 -1.30 -4.75
CA ALA A 157 -14.81 0.15 -4.77
C ALA A 157 -13.44 0.82 -4.91
N ILE A 158 -13.34 1.83 -5.76
CA ILE A 158 -12.13 2.64 -5.96
C ILE A 158 -12.53 4.10 -5.76
N SER A 159 -11.81 4.81 -4.89
CA SER A 159 -12.00 6.24 -4.66
C SER A 159 -10.65 6.93 -4.74
N VAL A 160 -10.54 7.88 -5.67
CA VAL A 160 -9.32 8.67 -5.91
C VAL A 160 -9.70 10.13 -5.82
N THR A 161 -9.11 10.85 -4.87
CA THR A 161 -9.40 12.29 -4.65
C THR A 161 -8.62 13.19 -5.60
N GLY A 162 -7.44 12.74 -6.03
CA GLY A 162 -6.60 13.40 -7.02
C GLY A 162 -6.84 12.81 -8.42
N THR A 163 -5.74 12.62 -9.15
CA THR A 163 -5.77 12.11 -10.53
C THR A 163 -5.65 10.59 -10.55
N HIS A 164 -6.48 9.93 -11.35
CA HIS A 164 -6.33 8.52 -11.74
C HIS A 164 -5.83 8.44 -13.18
N THR A 165 -4.73 7.72 -13.40
CA THR A 165 -4.13 7.54 -14.73
C THR A 165 -3.82 6.06 -14.94
N GLU A 166 -4.28 5.51 -16.06
CA GLU A 166 -3.93 4.17 -16.52
C GLU A 166 -3.26 4.27 -17.90
N VAL A 167 -2.12 3.58 -18.05
CA VAL A 167 -1.39 3.50 -19.33
C VAL A 167 -1.23 2.03 -19.70
N ILE A 168 -1.96 1.61 -20.74
CA ILE A 168 -1.97 0.24 -21.24
C ILE A 168 -1.34 0.24 -22.63
N LYS A 169 -0.23 -0.50 -22.79
CA LYS A 169 0.55 -0.50 -24.05
C LYS A 169 -0.07 -1.34 -25.17
N LYS A 170 -0.80 -2.38 -24.79
CA LYS A 170 -1.45 -3.32 -25.70
C LYS A 170 -2.96 -3.20 -25.53
N ASP A 171 -3.67 -4.31 -25.65
CA ASP A 171 -5.11 -4.34 -25.62
C ASP A 171 -5.65 -4.20 -24.20
N THR A 172 -6.79 -3.53 -24.09
CA THR A 172 -7.63 -3.52 -22.90
C THR A 172 -9.04 -3.96 -23.28
N ALA A 173 -9.67 -4.76 -22.42
CA ALA A 173 -11.02 -5.23 -22.61
C ALA A 173 -11.80 -5.08 -21.30
N MET A 174 -12.98 -4.44 -21.37
CA MET A 174 -13.92 -4.34 -20.27
C MET A 174 -15.21 -5.05 -20.68
N ASN A 175 -15.61 -6.08 -19.92
CA ASN A 175 -16.82 -6.86 -20.19
C ASN A 175 -17.76 -6.78 -18.98
N VAL A 176 -18.94 -6.18 -19.18
CA VAL A 176 -20.02 -6.11 -18.18
C VAL A 176 -21.14 -7.05 -18.65
N GLN A 177 -21.35 -8.15 -17.93
CA GLN A 177 -22.19 -9.26 -18.40
C GLN A 177 -23.69 -9.08 -18.12
N GLU A 178 -24.05 -8.55 -16.96
CA GLU A 178 -25.46 -8.45 -16.53
C GLU A 178 -25.94 -7.01 -16.35
N GLY A 179 -25.03 -6.12 -15.93
CA GLY A 179 -25.36 -4.74 -15.57
C GLY A 179 -25.14 -3.72 -16.69
N SER A 180 -25.20 -2.44 -16.30
CA SER A 180 -24.88 -1.31 -17.17
C SER A 180 -23.45 -0.81 -16.97
N LEU A 181 -22.84 -0.30 -18.03
CA LEU A 181 -21.66 0.56 -17.95
C LEU A 181 -22.10 2.03 -18.03
N THR A 182 -21.78 2.82 -17.01
CA THR A 182 -22.06 4.27 -16.98
C THR A 182 -20.75 5.04 -16.98
N ILE A 183 -20.61 5.99 -17.92
CA ILE A 183 -19.51 6.95 -17.97
C ILE A 183 -20.13 8.34 -17.82
N GLN A 184 -19.82 9.02 -16.72
CA GLN A 184 -20.37 10.34 -16.39
C GLN A 184 -19.23 11.30 -16.06
N VAL A 185 -19.32 12.52 -16.61
CA VAL A 185 -18.40 13.63 -16.31
C VAL A 185 -19.25 14.87 -16.04
N ASP A 186 -19.22 15.38 -14.80
CA ASP A 186 -20.14 16.45 -14.38
C ASP A 186 -19.73 17.84 -14.86
N LYS A 187 -18.43 18.09 -15.07
CA LYS A 187 -17.91 19.45 -15.27
C LYS A 187 -17.28 19.69 -16.63
N GLN A 188 -16.61 18.68 -17.19
CA GLN A 188 -15.79 18.84 -18.39
C GLN A 188 -16.33 17.99 -19.55
N PHE A 189 -15.50 17.15 -20.15
CA PHE A 189 -15.84 16.41 -21.36
C PHE A 189 -15.41 14.95 -21.27
N ILE A 190 -16.01 14.13 -22.13
CA ILE A 190 -15.51 12.80 -22.47
C ILE A 190 -14.85 12.92 -23.84
N GLN A 191 -13.57 12.56 -23.95
CA GLN A 191 -12.86 12.52 -25.22
C GLN A 191 -12.55 11.07 -25.59
N ILE A 192 -13.02 10.67 -26.76
CA ILE A 192 -12.71 9.36 -27.37
C ILE A 192 -12.04 9.66 -28.70
N SER A 193 -10.82 9.16 -28.88
CA SER A 193 -10.06 9.31 -30.11
C SER A 193 -9.41 8.00 -30.50
N ALA A 194 -9.41 7.72 -31.79
CA ALA A 194 -8.74 6.57 -32.37
C ALA A 194 -8.13 6.97 -33.71
N LYS A 195 -7.00 6.36 -34.06
CA LYS A 195 -6.35 6.58 -35.37
C LYS A 195 -7.07 5.86 -36.51
N THR A 196 -7.73 4.75 -36.21
CA THR A 196 -8.34 3.87 -37.22
C THR A 196 -9.84 4.08 -37.29
N HIS A 197 -10.57 3.77 -36.21
CA HIS A 197 -12.01 3.94 -36.15
C HIS A 197 -12.54 3.99 -34.72
N ILE A 198 -13.74 4.55 -34.56
CA ILE A 198 -14.59 4.43 -33.37
C ILE A 198 -15.91 3.83 -33.83
N ILE A 199 -16.42 2.81 -33.10
CA ILE A 199 -17.71 2.18 -33.39
C ILE A 199 -18.57 2.23 -32.14
N LEU A 200 -19.79 2.73 -32.28
CA LEU A 200 -20.87 2.64 -31.31
C LEU A 200 -21.96 1.76 -31.93
N GLN A 201 -22.21 0.58 -31.36
CA GLN A 201 -23.08 -0.44 -31.96
C GLN A 201 -24.14 -0.91 -30.95
N VAL A 202 -25.38 -1.06 -31.42
CA VAL A 202 -26.46 -1.75 -30.70
C VAL A 202 -27.22 -2.63 -31.69
N GLY A 203 -27.14 -3.95 -31.54
CA GLY A 203 -27.79 -4.87 -32.49
C GLY A 203 -27.30 -4.63 -33.92
N SER A 204 -28.20 -4.31 -34.85
CA SER A 204 -27.89 -3.91 -36.24
C SER A 204 -27.59 -2.42 -36.43
N SER A 205 -27.92 -1.57 -35.46
CA SER A 205 -27.74 -0.11 -35.55
C SER A 205 -26.33 0.31 -35.14
N SER A 206 -25.73 1.24 -35.88
CA SER A 206 -24.34 1.64 -35.69
C SER A 206 -24.08 3.11 -35.98
N ILE A 207 -23.10 3.67 -35.27
CA ILE A 207 -22.35 4.86 -35.68
C ILE A 207 -20.89 4.44 -35.77
N LYS A 208 -20.33 4.48 -36.97
CA LYS A 208 -18.91 4.20 -37.23
C LYS A 208 -18.22 5.44 -37.75
N MET A 209 -17.15 5.84 -37.08
CA MET A 209 -16.29 6.95 -37.47
C MET A 209 -14.95 6.38 -37.94
N THR A 210 -14.47 6.80 -39.10
CA THR A 210 -13.11 6.56 -39.59
C THR A 210 -12.46 7.90 -39.92
N ASP A 211 -11.20 7.90 -40.37
CA ASP A 211 -10.59 9.12 -40.90
C ASP A 211 -11.41 9.66 -42.09
N GLY A 212 -11.93 10.88 -41.97
CA GLY A 212 -12.71 11.57 -43.00
C GLY A 212 -14.13 11.04 -43.30
N ARG A 213 -14.64 10.03 -42.58
CA ARG A 213 -15.98 9.46 -42.85
C ARG A 213 -16.74 9.12 -41.57
N ILE A 214 -18.04 9.40 -41.57
CA ILE A 214 -19.01 8.96 -40.56
C ILE A 214 -20.09 8.17 -41.27
N GLU A 215 -20.34 6.94 -40.81
CA GLU A 215 -21.40 6.05 -41.28
C GLU A 215 -22.42 5.88 -40.15
N ILE A 216 -23.69 6.20 -40.44
CA ILE A 216 -24.83 5.96 -39.53
C ILE A 216 -25.73 4.95 -40.22
N THR A 217 -26.06 3.85 -39.53
CA THR A 217 -26.84 2.75 -40.09
C THR A 217 -27.89 2.28 -39.09
N GLY A 218 -29.10 2.01 -39.59
CA GLY A 218 -30.23 1.47 -38.84
C GLY A 218 -31.46 1.34 -39.76
N ASP A 219 -32.48 0.61 -39.32
CA ASP A 219 -33.74 0.43 -40.08
C ASP A 219 -34.52 1.75 -40.24
N SER A 220 -34.41 2.62 -39.24
CA SER A 220 -34.89 4.00 -39.27
C SER A 220 -33.84 4.91 -38.62
N VAL A 221 -33.68 6.11 -39.17
CA VAL A 221 -32.82 7.17 -38.62
C VAL A 221 -33.64 8.45 -38.54
N ASP A 222 -34.04 8.81 -37.34
CA ASP A 222 -34.76 10.05 -37.08
C ASP A 222 -33.79 11.17 -36.65
N ILE A 223 -33.89 12.33 -37.29
CA ILE A 223 -33.09 13.53 -36.96
C ILE A 223 -34.05 14.67 -36.64
N PHE A 224 -34.14 15.04 -35.36
CA PHE A 224 -35.03 16.11 -34.88
C PHE A 224 -34.22 17.32 -34.38
N GLY A 225 -34.32 18.44 -35.09
CA GLY A 225 -33.82 19.74 -34.61
C GLY A 225 -34.90 20.49 -33.81
N LYS A 226 -34.56 21.05 -32.64
CA LYS A 226 -35.48 21.93 -31.88
C LYS A 226 -35.58 23.34 -32.46
N THR A 227 -34.52 23.81 -33.10
CA THR A 227 -34.46 25.14 -33.73
C THR A 227 -34.28 24.97 -35.23
N ASP A 228 -33.09 24.54 -35.66
CA ASP A 228 -32.76 24.31 -37.06
C ASP A 228 -31.92 23.03 -37.20
N THR A 229 -31.84 22.46 -38.40
CA THR A 229 -30.93 21.36 -38.76
C THR A 229 -30.30 21.67 -40.12
N PHE A 230 -28.98 21.66 -40.20
CA PHE A 230 -28.24 22.02 -41.42
C PHE A 230 -27.36 20.87 -41.90
N ILE A 231 -27.28 20.70 -43.22
CA ILE A 231 -26.36 19.77 -43.89
C ILE A 231 -25.57 20.60 -44.91
N HIS A 232 -24.25 20.64 -44.75
CA HIS A 232 -23.35 21.39 -45.62
C HIS A 232 -22.33 20.45 -46.28
N GLY A 233 -21.95 20.77 -47.52
CA GLY A 233 -20.95 20.02 -48.26
C GLY A 233 -20.89 20.49 -49.71
N LYS A 234 -19.86 20.07 -50.46
CA LYS A 234 -19.77 20.37 -51.89
C LYS A 234 -20.93 19.75 -52.68
N ARG A 235 -21.30 18.51 -52.34
CA ARG A 235 -22.36 17.73 -52.96
C ARG A 235 -23.11 16.95 -51.89
N VAL A 236 -24.44 16.98 -51.94
CA VAL A 236 -25.34 16.16 -51.12
C VAL A 236 -26.22 15.37 -52.07
N ASP A 237 -26.19 14.05 -51.97
CA ASP A 237 -27.06 13.16 -52.74
C ASP A 237 -28.08 12.53 -51.77
N ILE A 238 -29.37 12.54 -52.13
CA ILE A 238 -30.46 11.96 -51.35
C ILE A 238 -31.15 10.90 -52.21
N ASN A 239 -31.34 9.68 -51.67
CA ASN A 239 -31.93 8.53 -52.36
C ASN A 239 -31.19 8.12 -53.65
N LYS A 240 -29.85 8.06 -53.57
CA LYS A 240 -29.00 7.59 -54.68
C LYS A 240 -28.74 6.09 -54.62
#